data_AF-A0A7W8XMN9-F1
#
_entry.id   AF-A0A7W8XMN9-F1
#
_cell.length_a   1.000
_cell.length_b   1.000
_cell.length_c   1.000
_cell.angle_alpha   90.00
_cell.angle_beta   90.00
_cell.angle_gamma   90.00
#
_symmetry.space_group_name_H-M   'P 1'
#
loop_
_entity.id
_entity.type
_entity.pdbx_description
1 polymer ?
#
loop_
_entity_poly.entity_id
_entity_poly.type
_entity_poly.pdbx_seq_one_letter_code
_entity_poly.pdbx_strand_id
1 'polypeptide(L)'
;MVLSIRNEEADTLARELARIDQTTVTDAVIVALREAINMRLRREAPSETARKILTKRGLSFAPNRKPAPPEAYHQLDHNLNGNTPLLTFNQFLLETDTDTIPRA
;
A
#
# COMPACT_ATOMS: atom_id res chain seq x y z
N MET A 1 -13.13 21.04 -7.33
CA MET A 1 -14.35 20.77 -8.12
C MET A 1 -15.53 20.68 -7.17
N VAL A 2 -16.71 21.14 -7.57
CA VAL A 2 -17.92 21.14 -6.74
C VAL A 2 -18.72 19.85 -7.00
N LEU A 3 -19.13 19.16 -5.94
CA LEU A 3 -20.05 18.03 -6.03
C LEU A 3 -21.49 18.54 -6.15
N SER A 4 -22.23 18.13 -7.18
CA SER A 4 -23.65 18.43 -7.33
C SER A 4 -24.48 17.17 -7.18
N ILE A 5 -25.34 17.14 -6.16
CA ILE A 5 -26.28 16.04 -5.89
C ILE A 5 -27.68 16.54 -6.24
N ARG A 6 -28.33 15.89 -7.20
CA ARG A 6 -29.65 16.30 -7.71
C ARG A 6 -30.80 15.43 -7.19
N ASN A 7 -30.47 14.32 -6.56
CA ASN A 7 -31.44 13.41 -5.96
C ASN A 7 -31.65 13.80 -4.49
N GLU A 8 -32.92 13.96 -4.08
CA GLU A 8 -33.28 14.46 -2.75
C GLU A 8 -32.86 13.52 -1.61
N GLU A 9 -33.01 12.21 -1.82
CA GLU A 9 -32.58 11.20 -0.85
C GLU A 9 -31.07 11.25 -0.62
N ALA A 10 -30.29 11.31 -1.70
CA ALA A 10 -28.84 11.43 -1.64
C ALA A 10 -28.38 12.75 -1.00
N ASP A 11 -29.06 13.88 -1.25
CA ASP A 11 -28.75 15.16 -0.61
C ASP A 11 -29.03 15.10 0.90
N THR A 12 -30.14 14.49 1.30
CA THR A 12 -30.50 14.31 2.71
C THR A 12 -29.45 13.48 3.45
N LEU A 13 -29.05 12.33 2.88
CA LEU A 13 -28.02 11.47 3.44
C LEU A 13 -26.66 12.19 3.52
N ALA A 14 -26.29 12.94 2.47
CA ALA A 14 -25.02 13.67 2.44
C ALA A 14 -24.97 14.80 3.48
N ARG A 15 -26.10 15.50 3.70
CA ARG A 15 -26.21 16.52 4.75
C ARG A 15 -26.16 15.92 6.16
N GLU A 16 -26.83 14.80 6.37
CA GLU A 16 -26.80 14.11 7.65
C GLU A 16 -25.38 13.65 7.99
N LEU A 17 -24.68 13.07 7.01
CA LEU A 17 -23.30 12.65 7.16
C LEU A 17 -22.38 13.85 7.47
N ALA A 18 -22.52 14.96 6.74
CA ALA A 18 -21.75 16.17 6.99
C ALA A 18 -21.97 16.74 8.39
N ARG A 19 -23.21 16.65 8.91
CA ARG A 19 -23.56 17.06 10.26
C ARG A 19 -22.88 16.17 11.32
N ILE A 20 -22.80 14.87 11.07
CA ILE A 20 -22.13 13.91 11.97
C ILE A 20 -20.62 14.16 11.98
N ASP A 21 -20.03 14.30 10.80
CA ASP A 21 -18.57 14.47 10.66
C ASP A 21 -18.09 15.88 10.97
N GLN A 22 -19.01 16.85 11.13
CA GLN A 22 -18.74 18.27 11.29
C GLN A 22 -17.88 18.85 10.15
N THR A 23 -18.11 18.38 8.92
CA THR A 23 -17.37 18.80 7.73
C THR A 23 -18.30 19.35 6.65
N THR A 24 -17.74 19.72 5.49
CA THR A 24 -18.56 20.08 4.34
C THR A 24 -19.22 18.84 3.74
N VAL A 25 -20.38 19.03 3.10
CA VAL A 25 -21.08 17.94 2.38
C VAL A 25 -20.17 17.23 1.37
N THR A 26 -19.27 17.98 0.72
CA THR A 26 -18.34 17.39 -0.25
C THR A 26 -17.31 16.49 0.44
N ASP A 27 -16.72 16.94 1.55
CA ASP A 27 -15.71 16.19 2.28
C ASP A 27 -16.28 14.92 2.92
N ALA A 28 -17.43 15.06 3.58
CA ALA A 28 -18.17 13.95 4.18
C ALA A 28 -18.45 12.84 3.14
N VAL A 29 -18.99 13.21 1.98
CA VAL A 29 -19.27 12.25 0.91
C VAL A 29 -18.01 11.59 0.38
N ILE A 30 -16.91 12.34 0.18
CA ILE A 30 -15.63 11.77 -0.27
C ILE A 30 -15.11 10.74 0.73
N VAL A 31 -15.17 11.04 2.03
CA VAL A 31 -14.73 10.13 3.10
C VAL A 31 -15.60 8.87 3.10
N ALA A 32 -16.93 9.00 3.15
CA ALA A 32 -17.83 7.84 3.15
C ALA A 32 -17.68 6.96 1.91
N LEU A 33 -17.48 7.55 0.73
CA LEU A 33 -17.23 6.77 -0.49
C LEU A 33 -15.91 6.01 -0.43
N ARG A 34 -14.84 6.65 0.06
CA ARG A 34 -13.54 5.98 0.27
C ARG A 34 -13.67 4.83 1.25
N GLU A 35 -14.37 5.03 2.36
CA GLU A 35 -14.61 4.00 3.35
C GLU A 35 -15.46 2.86 2.81
N ALA A 36 -16.54 3.15 2.08
CA ALA A 36 -17.40 2.13 1.47
C ALA A 36 -16.63 1.28 0.45
N ILE A 37 -15.78 1.91 -0.38
CA ILE A 37 -14.90 1.20 -1.31
C ILE A 37 -13.89 0.35 -0.54
N ASN A 38 -13.20 0.91 0.46
CA ASN A 38 -12.21 0.20 1.26
C ASN A 38 -12.82 -0.96 2.05
N MET A 39 -14.03 -0.80 2.58
CA MET A 39 -14.77 -1.85 3.27
C MET A 39 -15.09 -3.00 2.31
N ARG A 40 -15.50 -2.70 1.08
CA ARG A 40 -15.75 -3.72 0.06
C ARG A 40 -14.47 -4.42 -0.40
N LEU A 41 -13.36 -3.68 -0.52
CA LEU A 41 -12.05 -4.25 -0.81
C LEU A 41 -11.51 -5.11 0.33
N ARG A 42 -11.71 -4.73 1.59
CA ARG A 42 -11.32 -5.53 2.76
C ARG A 42 -12.19 -6.77 2.96
N ARG A 43 -13.38 -6.81 2.35
CA ARG A 43 -14.19 -8.04 2.25
C ARG A 43 -13.62 -9.02 1.21
N GLU A 44 -12.77 -8.59 0.27
CA GLU A 44 -11.94 -9.54 -0.48
C GLU A 44 -11.01 -10.22 0.54
N ALA A 45 -10.99 -11.55 0.55
CA ALA A 45 -10.19 -12.26 1.53
C ALA A 45 -8.71 -11.82 1.39
N PRO A 46 -7.93 -11.68 2.48
CA PRO A 46 -6.52 -11.32 2.40
C PRO A 46 -5.72 -12.20 1.41
N SER A 47 -6.13 -13.46 1.28
CA SER A 47 -5.63 -14.42 0.29
C SER A 47 -5.92 -14.02 -1.17
N GLU A 48 -7.09 -13.47 -1.46
CA GLU A 48 -7.48 -13.02 -2.79
C GLU A 48 -6.75 -11.74 -3.19
N THR A 49 -6.63 -10.78 -2.26
CA THR A 49 -5.81 -9.58 -2.46
C THR A 49 -4.35 -9.96 -2.71
N ALA A 50 -3.78 -10.84 -1.87
CA ALA A 50 -2.41 -11.31 -2.05
C ALA A 50 -2.24 -12.05 -3.39
N ARG A 51 -3.22 -12.87 -3.80
CA ARG A 51 -3.22 -13.54 -5.11
C ARG A 51 -3.21 -12.53 -6.25
N LYS A 52 -4.06 -11.49 -6.19
CA LYS A 52 -4.12 -10.42 -7.21
C LYS A 52 -2.80 -9.65 -7.31
N ILE A 53 -2.16 -9.35 -6.19
CA ILE A 53 -0.84 -8.70 -6.15
C ILE A 53 0.23 -9.60 -6.80
N LEU A 54 0.24 -10.89 -6.45
CA LEU A 54 1.19 -11.84 -7.02
C LEU A 54 0.98 -12.00 -8.53
N THR A 55 -0.26 -12.16 -8.99
CA THR A 55 -0.57 -12.30 -10.42
C THR A 55 -0.13 -11.08 -11.22
N LYS A 56 -0.28 -9.85 -10.70
CA LYS A 56 0.26 -8.63 -11.34
C LYS A 56 1.77 -8.66 -11.54
N ARG A 57 2.50 -9.43 -10.72
CA ARG A 57 3.96 -9.61 -10.81
C ARG A 57 4.36 -10.92 -11.50
N GLY A 58 3.41 -11.64 -12.12
CA GLY A 58 3.66 -12.93 -12.75
C GLY A 58 3.91 -14.08 -11.76
N LEU A 59 3.53 -13.90 -10.49
CA LEU A 59 3.72 -14.86 -9.42
C LEU A 59 2.38 -15.52 -9.04
N SER A 60 2.44 -16.73 -8.48
CA SER A 60 1.27 -17.46 -7.97
C SER A 60 1.61 -18.18 -6.67
N PHE A 61 0.58 -18.50 -5.89
CA PHE A 61 0.75 -19.37 -4.73
C PHE A 61 0.82 -20.82 -5.18
N ALA A 62 1.70 -21.60 -4.56
CA ALA A 62 1.71 -23.05 -4.73
C ALA A 62 0.38 -23.66 -4.20
N PRO A 63 -0.19 -24.65 -4.90
CA PRO A 63 -1.35 -25.38 -4.39
C PRO A 63 -1.00 -26.10 -3.08
N ASN A 64 -1.91 -26.11 -2.12
CA ASN A 64 -1.74 -26.76 -0.80
C ASN A 64 -0.62 -26.19 0.09
N ARG A 65 -0.34 -24.87 0.00
CA ARG A 65 0.59 -24.22 0.94
C ARG A 65 0.16 -24.48 2.39
N LYS A 66 1.09 -24.95 3.21
CA LYS A 66 0.92 -25.01 4.65
C LYS A 66 1.41 -23.70 5.26
N PRO A 67 0.76 -23.19 6.33
CA PRO A 67 1.32 -22.09 7.09
C PRO A 67 2.77 -22.41 7.48
N ALA A 68 3.66 -21.42 7.39
CA ALA A 68 5.02 -21.60 7.86
C ALA A 68 5.01 -21.95 9.35
N PRO A 69 5.87 -22.87 9.80
CA PRO A 69 5.97 -23.21 11.21
C PRO A 69 6.41 -21.98 12.02
N PRO A 70 5.94 -21.82 13.28
CA PRO A 70 6.27 -20.66 14.12
C PRO A 70 7.78 -20.37 14.21
N GLU A 71 8.60 -21.42 14.20
CA GLU A 71 10.06 -21.36 14.29
C GLU A 71 10.70 -20.68 13.06
N ALA A 72 10.04 -20.73 11.89
CA ALA A 72 10.51 -20.06 10.69
C ALA A 72 10.46 -18.52 10.81
N TYR A 73 9.55 -17.97 11.62
CA TYR A 73 9.48 -16.53 11.86
C TYR A 73 10.63 -16.04 12.74
N HIS A 74 11.05 -16.85 13.72
CA HIS A 74 12.16 -16.51 14.62
C HIS A 74 13.49 -16.34 13.88
N GLN A 75 13.72 -17.12 12.82
CA GLN A 75 14.91 -17.00 11.96
C GLN A 75 14.93 -15.71 11.14
N LEU A 76 13.76 -15.15 10.81
CA LEU A 76 13.65 -13.89 10.08
C LEU A 76 13.88 -12.68 11.00
N ASP A 77 13.45 -12.77 12.26
CA ASP A 77 13.67 -11.72 13.26
C ASP A 77 15.16 -11.50 13.56
N HIS A 78 15.99 -12.55 13.51
CA HIS A 78 17.44 -12.42 13.71
C HIS A 78 18.15 -11.57 12.65
N ASN A 79 17.59 -11.45 11.44
CA ASN A 79 18.17 -10.64 10.36
C ASN A 79 17.67 -9.19 10.33
N LEU A 80 16.69 -8.82 11.18
CA LEU A 80 16.23 -7.45 11.34
C LEU A 80 17.01 -6.70 12.44
N ASN A 81 17.79 -7.44 13.23
CA ASN A 81 18.58 -6.93 14.34
C ASN A 81 19.95 -6.41 13.83
N GLY A 82 19.91 -5.40 12.97
CA GLY A 82 20.88 -4.30 12.95
C GLY A 82 22.38 -4.63 12.81
N ASN A 83 22.78 -5.61 11.98
CA ASN A 83 24.19 -5.71 11.56
C ASN A 83 24.37 -5.74 10.04
N THR A 84 23.53 -4.99 9.33
CA THR A 84 23.91 -4.49 8.00
C THR A 84 24.67 -3.19 8.25
N PRO A 85 25.98 -3.10 7.97
CA PRO A 85 26.63 -1.80 7.95
C PRO A 85 25.90 -0.98 6.89
N LEU A 86 25.26 0.10 7.32
CA LEU A 86 24.75 1.13 6.43
C LEU A 86 25.96 1.63 5.65
N LEU A 87 26.15 1.14 4.43
CA LEU A 87 26.98 1.82 3.45
C LEU A 87 26.36 3.20 3.34
N THR A 88 27.07 4.18 3.91
CA THR A 88 26.64 5.56 3.88
C THR A 88 26.44 5.93 2.41
N PHE A 89 25.32 6.56 2.11
CA PHE A 89 24.93 6.98 0.76
C PHE A 89 26.02 7.84 0.06
N ASN A 90 26.95 8.40 0.84
CA ASN A 90 28.12 9.15 0.36
C ASN A 90 29.23 8.30 -0.27
N GLN A 91 29.17 6.97 -0.24
CA GLN A 91 30.19 6.12 -0.87
C GLN A 91 29.83 5.69 -2.31
N PHE A 92 28.63 6.01 -2.79
CA PHE A 92 28.19 5.75 -4.17
C PHE A 92 28.60 6.86 -5.16
N LEU A 93 29.06 8.02 -4.68
CA LEU A 93 29.41 9.19 -5.50
C LEU A 93 30.91 9.50 -5.56
N LEU A 94 31.77 8.47 -5.49
CA LEU A 94 33.22 8.60 -5.65
C LEU A 94 33.85 7.55 -6.59
N GLU A 95 33.05 6.84 -7.39
CA GLU A 95 33.54 5.91 -8.43
C GLU A 95 33.15 6.35 -9.85
N THR A 96 33.25 7.65 -10.13
CA THR A 96 33.40 8.11 -11.52
C THR A 96 34.58 9.06 -11.61
N ASP A 97 35.76 8.60 -11.16
CA ASP A 97 37.00 9.21 -11.60
C ASP A 97 37.23 8.79 -13.06
N THR A 98 36.98 9.76 -13.91
CA THR A 98 37.44 9.84 -15.28
C THR A 98 38.97 9.81 -15.31
N ASP A 99 39.60 8.65 -15.50
CA ASP A 99 40.79 8.58 -16.36
C ASP A 99 41.24 7.14 -16.61
N THR A 100 41.04 6.64 -17.84
CA THR A 100 41.99 5.75 -18.51
C THR A 100 41.58 5.58 -19.97
N ILE A 101 41.91 6.58 -20.80
CA ILE A 101 42.07 6.36 -22.24
C ILE A 101 43.49 5.82 -22.45
N PRO A 102 43.69 4.59 -22.93
CA PRO A 102 45.03 4.10 -23.23
C PRO A 102 45.55 4.78 -24.51
N ARG A 103 46.68 5.49 -24.39
CA ARG A 103 47.52 5.88 -25.53
C ARG A 103 48.53 4.77 -25.79
N ALA A 104 48.47 4.19 -26.99
CA ALA A 104 49.60 3.62 -27.73
C ALA A 104 49.31 3.79 -29.22
#